data_AF-A0A0A1DSV4-F1
#
_entry.id   AF-A0A0A1DSV4-F1
#
_cell.length_a   1.000
_cell.length_b   1.000
_cell.length_c   1.000
_cell.angle_alpha   90.00
_cell.angle_beta   90.00
_cell.angle_gamma   90.00
#
_symmetry.space_group_name_H-M   'P 1'
#
loop_
_entity.id
_entity.type
_entity.pdbx_description
1 polymer ?
#
loop_
_entity_poly.entity_id
_entity_poly.type
_entity_poly.pdbx_seq_one_letter_code
_entity_poly.pdbx_strand_id
1 'polypeptide(L)' 'MSVVMGTCDRLHVLDSGRTVIEGAPAAVRSDPQVIEIYFGKRH' A
#
# COMPACT_ATOMS: atom_id res chain seq x y z
N MET A 1 0.57 10.10 2.28
CA MET A 1 0.20 8.80 2.90
C MET A 1 -0.42 8.91 4.28
N SER A 2 -0.15 9.95 5.09
CA SER A 2 -0.67 10.05 6.48
C SER A 2 -2.19 10.06 6.61
N VAL A 3 -2.90 10.74 5.71
CA VAL A 3 -4.38 10.83 5.74
C VAL A 3 -5.04 9.47 5.53
N VAL A 4 -4.65 8.75 4.47
CA VAL A 4 -5.17 7.41 4.15
C VAL A 4 -4.90 6.42 5.29
N MET A 5 -3.71 6.51 5.89
CA MET A 5 -3.30 5.61 6.97
C MET A 5 -4.01 5.89 8.30
N GLY A 6 -4.53 7.10 8.51
CA GLY A 6 -5.24 7.51 9.73
C GLY A 6 -6.76 7.50 9.63
N THR A 7 -7.32 7.26 8.43
CA THR A 7 -8.77 7.36 8.18
C THR A 7 -9.40 6.02 7.81
N CYS A 8 -8.63 5.08 7.28
CA CYS A 8 -9.14 3.79 6.81
C CYS A 8 -8.74 2.67 7.79
N ASP A 9 -9.67 1.75 8.07
CA ASP A 9 -9.37 0.52 8.85
C ASP A 9 -8.76 -0.58 7.99
N ARG A 10 -9.00 -0.53 6.68
CA ARG A 10 -8.53 -1.51 5.69
C ARG A 10 -8.18 -0.81 4.38
N LEU A 11 -7.14 -1.29 3.72
CA LEU A 11 -6.70 -0.84 2.40
C LEU A 11 -6.65 -2.02 1.44
N HIS A 12 -6.96 -1.73 0.17
CA HIS A 12 -6.85 -2.67 -0.94
C HIS A 12 -5.98 -2.03 -2.02
N VAL A 13 -4.83 -2.63 -2.30
CA VAL A 13 -3.88 -2.13 -3.30
C VAL A 13 -4.05 -2.94 -4.58
N LEU A 14 -4.29 -2.22 -5.67
CA LEU A 14 -4.35 -2.75 -7.02
C LEU A 14 -3.16 -2.24 -7.83
N ASP A 15 -2.52 -3.13 -8.57
CA ASP A 15 -1.58 -2.78 -9.63
C ASP A 15 -2.04 -3.44 -10.92
N SER A 16 -2.19 -2.63 -11.97
CA SER A 16 -2.54 -3.10 -13.32
C SER A 16 -3.75 -4.04 -13.35
N GLY A 17 -4.77 -3.72 -12.53
CA GLY A 17 -6.01 -4.49 -12.41
C GLY A 17 -5.91 -5.77 -11.57
N ARG A 18 -4.79 -6.00 -10.87
CA ARG A 18 -4.57 -7.16 -9.99
C ARG A 18 -4.41 -6.72 -8.55
N THR A 19 -4.98 -7.50 -7.64
CA THR A 19 -4.75 -7.33 -6.19
C THR A 19 -3.30 -7.64 -5.86
N VAL A 20 -2.65 -6.68 -5.20
CA VAL A 20 -1.30 -6.83 -4.64
C VAL A 20 -1.43 -7.26 -3.18
N ILE A 21 -2.12 -6.46 -2.38
CA ILE A 21 -2.37 -6.75 -0.97
C ILE A 21 -3.68 -6.09 -0.52
N GLU A 22 -4.36 -6.74 0.42
CA GLU A 22 -5.49 -6.19 1.16
C GLU A 22 -5.23 -6.40 2.66
N GLY A 23 -5.39 -5.35 3.48
CA GLY A 23 -5.14 -5.47 4.91
C GLY A 23 -5.18 -4.16 5.67
N ALA A 24 -4.78 -4.21 6.95
CA ALA A 24 -4.69 -3.02 7.78
C ALA A 24 -3.65 -2.03 7.20
N PRO A 25 -3.84 -0.71 7.38
CA PRO A 25 -2.93 0.30 6.83
C PRO A 25 -1.46 0.08 7.20
N ALA A 26 -1.20 -0.36 8.43
CA ALA A 26 0.16 -0.65 8.89
C ALA A 26 0.84 -1.76 8.08
N ALA A 27 0.12 -2.84 7.78
CA ALA A 27 0.63 -3.97 6.99
C ALA A 27 0.89 -3.55 5.54
N VAL A 28 -0.06 -2.82 4.94
CA VAL A 28 0.04 -2.32 3.56
C VAL A 28 1.20 -1.34 3.41
N ARG A 29 1.44 -0.48 4.40
CA ARG A 29 2.55 0.48 4.38
C ARG A 29 3.93 -0.20 4.42
N SER A 30 4.06 -1.31 5.14
CA SER A 30 5.32 -2.05 5.25
C SER A 30 5.56 -3.02 4.10
N ASP A 31 4.58 -3.21 3.22
CA ASP A 31 4.68 -4.18 2.13
C ASP A 31 5.69 -3.70 1.07
N PRO A 32 6.72 -4.51 0.74
CA PRO A 32 7.77 -4.12 -0.19
C PRO A 32 7.24 -3.91 -1.62
N GLN A 33 6.20 -4.63 -2.05
CA GLN A 33 5.59 -4.44 -3.37
C GLN A 33 4.83 -3.11 -3.42
N VAL A 34 4.09 -2.78 -2.35
CA VAL A 34 3.41 -1.48 -2.25
C VAL A 34 4.41 -0.32 -2.28
N ILE A 35 5.54 -0.47 -1.58
CA ILE A 35 6.60 0.53 -1.58
C ILE A 35 7.16 0.72 -2.99
N GLU A 36 7.44 -0.37 -3.71
CA GLU A 36 7.95 -0.30 -5.09
C GLU A 36 6.94 0.35 -6.05
N ILE A 37 5.65 -0.01 -5.97
CA ILE A 37 4.59 0.52 -6.84
C ILE A 37 4.37 2.03 -6.62
N TYR A 38 4.36 2.49 -5.37
CA TYR A 38 4.05 3.89 -5.06
C TYR A 38 5.26 4.82 -5.05
N PHE A 39 6.44 4.31 -4.69
CA PHE A 39 7.64 5.15 -4.47
C PHE A 39 8.81 4.78 -5.38
N GLY A 40 8.70 3.71 -6.18
CA GLY A 40 9.80 3.21 -7.00
C GLY A 40 10.92 2.58 -6.17
N LYS A 41 11.98 2.15 -6.85
CA LYS A 41 13.21 1.71 -6.17
C LYS A 41 13.92 2.94 -5.61
N ARG A 42 14.25 2.94 -4.30
CA ARG A 42 15.19 3.91 -3.73
C ARG A 42 16.53 3.74 -4.46
N HIS A 43 16.91 4.74 -5.25
CA HIS A 43 18.31 4.96 -5.63
C HIS A 43 19.06 5.59 -4.46
#